data_AF-A0A2M6W954-F1
#
_entry.id   AF-A0A2M6W954-F1
#
_cell.length_a   1.000
_cell.length_b   1.000
_cell.length_c   1.000
_cell.angle_alpha   90.00
_cell.angle_beta   90.00
_cell.angle_gamma   90.00
#
_symmetry.space_group_name_H-M   'P 1'
#
loop_
_entity.id
_entity.type
_entity.pdbx_description
1 polymer ?
#
loop_
_entity_poly.entity_id
_entity_poly.type
_entity_poly.pdbx_seq_one_letter_code
_entity_poly.pdbx_strand_id
1 'polypeptide(L)'
;MKKMPKLPKSKKLGLRTWIEIDKKKAKKNFKALKKILSPNTKFGAVTKSNAYGHGLVGYSKLMEELGADWILVDSIMEAKTLRREGIKVPILVLGYTLP
;
A
#
# COMPACT_ATOMS: atom_id res chain seq x y z
N MET A 1 11.71 -9.56 28.68
CA MET A 1 10.75 -8.58 28.13
C MET A 1 11.27 -8.10 26.77
N LYS A 2 10.54 -8.34 25.67
CA LYS A 2 10.95 -7.81 24.34
C LYS A 2 10.86 -6.28 24.38
N LYS A 3 11.98 -5.59 24.19
CA LYS A 3 12.03 -4.12 24.13
C LYS A 3 11.06 -3.64 23.04
N MET A 4 10.15 -2.74 23.40
CA MET A 4 9.33 -2.03 22.42
C MET A 4 10.26 -1.37 21.39
N PRO A 5 9.97 -1.49 20.09
CA PRO A 5 10.75 -0.80 19.07
C PRO A 5 10.72 0.70 19.35
N LYS A 6 11.89 1.34 19.31
CA LYS A 6 11.98 2.80 19.46
C LYS A 6 11.27 3.43 18.27
N LEU A 7 10.20 4.16 18.54
CA LEU A 7 9.49 4.98 17.56
C LEU A 7 10.52 5.86 16.82
N PRO A 8 10.42 5.98 15.48
CA PRO A 8 11.22 6.95 14.76
C PRO A 8 10.99 8.32 15.40
N LYS A 9 12.05 9.13 15.51
CA LYS A 9 11.98 10.53 15.97
C LYS A 9 11.14 11.33 14.96
N SER A 10 9.83 11.15 14.91
CA SER A 10 8.95 12.02 14.15
C SER A 10 8.95 13.38 14.87
N LYS A 11 8.94 14.48 14.11
CA LYS A 11 8.59 15.79 14.65
C LYS A 11 7.34 15.58 15.50
N LYS A 12 7.40 15.84 16.82
CA LYS A 12 6.27 15.65 17.74
C LYS A 12 5.08 16.44 17.18
N LEU A 13 4.16 15.76 16.49
CA LEU A 13 2.96 16.36 15.89
C LEU A 13 1.93 16.81 16.95
N GLY A 14 2.28 16.76 18.24
CA GLY A 14 1.36 17.06 19.35
C GLY A 14 0.19 16.07 19.49
N LEU A 15 0.17 14.99 18.71
CA LEU A 15 -0.93 14.03 18.68
C LEU A 15 -0.89 13.10 19.89
N ARG A 16 -2.06 12.87 20.50
CA ARG A 16 -2.23 11.93 21.63
C ARG A 16 -2.37 10.47 21.20
N THR A 17 -2.78 10.23 19.95
CA THR A 17 -3.04 8.89 19.41
C THR A 17 -2.57 8.83 17.97
N TRP A 18 -1.95 7.71 17.58
CA TRP A 18 -1.48 7.49 16.22
C TRP A 18 -1.51 5.99 15.88
N ILE A 19 -1.40 5.69 14.59
CA ILE A 19 -1.19 4.34 14.07
C ILE A 19 0.24 4.28 13.50
N GLU A 20 0.98 3.22 13.83
CA GLU A 20 2.27 2.92 13.23
C GLU A 20 2.15 1.76 12.25
N ILE A 21 2.62 1.96 11.01
CA ILE A 21 2.64 0.94 9.97
C ILE A 21 4.08 0.51 9.69
N ASP A 22 4.40 -0.76 9.95
CA ASP A 22 5.72 -1.32 9.71
C ASP A 22 5.91 -1.73 8.24
N LYS A 23 6.61 -0.88 7.47
CA LYS A 23 6.96 -1.14 6.06
C LYS A 23 7.80 -2.41 5.87
N LYS A 24 8.61 -2.82 6.86
CA LYS A 24 9.43 -4.05 6.76
C LYS A 24 8.54 -5.29 6.76
N LYS A 25 7.43 -5.28 7.50
CA LYS A 25 6.44 -6.38 7.49
C LYS A 25 5.73 -6.45 6.15
N ALA A 26 5.27 -5.32 5.62
CA ALA A 26 4.65 -5.26 4.29
C ALA A 26 5.60 -5.82 3.20
N LYS A 27 6.88 -5.40 3.21
CA LYS A 27 7.92 -5.93 2.30
C LYS A 27 8.14 -7.43 2.45
N LYS A 28 8.18 -7.94 3.68
CA LYS A 28 8.33 -9.38 3.93
C LYS A 28 7.14 -10.17 3.36
N ASN A 29 5.92 -9.69 3.61
CA ASN A 29 4.69 -10.33 3.13
C ASN A 29 4.63 -10.34 1.59
N PHE A 30 4.91 -9.20 0.96
CA PHE A 30 4.98 -9.10 -0.50
C PHE A 30 5.95 -10.12 -1.10
N LYS A 31 7.18 -10.20 -0.57
CA LYS A 31 8.18 -11.16 -1.05
C LYS A 31 7.76 -12.62 -0.86
N ALA A 32 7.13 -12.93 0.27
CA ALA A 32 6.65 -14.28 0.54
C ALA A 32 5.57 -14.70 -0.48
N LEU A 33 4.63 -13.80 -0.77
CA LEU A 33 3.59 -14.05 -1.78
C LEU A 33 4.18 -14.10 -3.20
N LYS A 34 5.10 -13.20 -3.56
CA LYS A 34 5.75 -13.22 -4.88
C LYS A 34 6.55 -14.50 -5.12
N LYS A 35 7.14 -15.10 -4.08
CA LYS A 35 7.92 -16.35 -4.16
C LYS A 35 7.08 -17.58 -4.54
N ILE A 36 5.80 -17.60 -4.18
CA ILE A 36 4.93 -18.75 -4.47
C ILE A 36 4.22 -18.64 -5.82
N LEU A 37 4.35 -17.50 -6.51
CA LEU A 37 3.77 -17.33 -7.84
C LEU A 37 4.62 -18.04 -8.89
N SER A 38 3.93 -18.66 -9.86
CA SER A 38 4.57 -19.18 -11.07
C SER A 38 5.30 -18.07 -11.83
N PRO A 39 6.32 -18.42 -12.64
CA PRO A 39 6.94 -17.47 -13.55
C PRO A 39 5.90 -16.73 -14.40
N ASN A 40 6.16 -15.46 -14.69
CA ASN A 40 5.29 -14.57 -15.48
C ASN A 40 3.92 -14.21 -14.88
N THR A 41 3.56 -14.72 -13.70
CA THR A 41 2.32 -14.31 -13.02
C THR A 41 2.41 -12.88 -12.51
N LYS A 42 1.45 -12.05 -12.93
CA LYS A 42 1.30 -10.66 -12.51
C LYS A 42 0.82 -10.57 -11.06
N PHE A 43 1.39 -9.64 -10.31
CA PHE A 43 1.02 -9.36 -8.92
C PHE A 43 0.19 -8.07 -8.83
N GLY A 44 -1.08 -8.20 -8.50
CA GLY A 44 -1.94 -7.07 -8.18
C GLY A 44 -1.99 -6.79 -6.69
N ALA A 45 -1.57 -5.60 -6.25
CA ALA A 45 -1.71 -5.19 -4.86
C ALA A 45 -3.04 -4.46 -4.65
N VAL A 46 -3.94 -5.06 -3.87
CA VAL A 46 -5.23 -4.45 -3.53
C VAL A 46 -5.04 -3.45 -2.39
N THR A 47 -5.19 -2.17 -2.68
CA THR A 47 -4.97 -1.05 -1.74
C THR A 47 -6.23 -0.22 -1.51
N LYS A 48 -7.40 -0.79 -1.82
CA LYS A 48 -8.70 -0.16 -1.60
C LYS A 48 -8.96 0.21 -0.13
N SER A 49 -9.97 1.06 0.07
CA SER A 49 -10.42 1.51 1.39
C SER A 49 -9.25 2.07 2.22
N ASN A 50 -8.50 3.00 1.62
CA ASN A 50 -7.31 3.59 2.24
C ASN A 50 -6.21 2.56 2.60
N ALA A 51 -5.96 1.60 1.71
CA ALA A 51 -5.09 0.44 1.94
C ALA A 51 -5.44 -0.30 3.23
N TYR A 52 -6.73 -0.58 3.44
CA TYR A 52 -7.23 -1.21 4.67
C TYR A 52 -6.78 -0.47 5.94
N GLY A 53 -6.80 0.87 5.90
CA GLY A 53 -6.36 1.74 7.00
C GLY A 53 -4.85 1.98 7.12
N HIS A 54 -4.03 1.39 6.23
CA HIS A 54 -2.57 1.56 6.27
C HIS A 54 -2.07 2.84 5.59
N GLY A 55 -2.97 3.58 4.92
CA GLY A 55 -2.65 4.81 4.19
C GLY A 55 -2.47 4.56 2.70
N LEU A 56 -3.43 5.01 1.90
CA LEU A 56 -3.56 4.75 0.47
C LEU A 56 -2.27 5.02 -0.30
N VAL A 57 -1.77 6.26 -0.21
CA VAL A 57 -0.65 6.73 -1.02
C VAL A 57 0.66 6.06 -0.59
N GLY A 58 0.96 6.09 0.71
CA GLY A 58 2.21 5.56 1.25
C GLY A 58 2.35 4.05 1.03
N TYR A 59 1.25 3.30 1.21
CA TYR A 59 1.25 1.86 0.98
C TYR A 59 1.32 1.51 -0.51
N SER A 60 0.58 2.21 -1.38
CA SER A 60 0.60 1.96 -2.82
C SER A 60 1.97 2.25 -3.44
N LYS A 61 2.63 3.35 -3.02
CA LYS A 61 4.01 3.67 -3.45
C LYS A 61 4.99 2.57 -3.03
N LEU A 62 4.85 2.04 -1.82
CA LEU A 62 5.66 0.91 -1.36
C LEU A 62 5.40 -0.35 -2.20
N MET A 63 4.15 -0.65 -2.55
CA MET A 63 3.84 -1.82 -3.39
C MET A 63 4.42 -1.68 -4.80
N GLU A 64 4.32 -0.49 -5.40
CA GLU A 64 4.95 -0.18 -6.70
C GLU A 64 6.48 -0.32 -6.63
N GLU A 65 7.13 0.25 -5.61
CA GLU A 65 8.58 0.12 -5.39
C GLU A 65 9.02 -1.34 -5.25
N LEU A 66 8.19 -2.19 -4.64
CA LEU A 66 8.45 -3.61 -4.47
C LEU A 66 8.24 -4.43 -5.75
N GLY A 67 7.66 -3.84 -6.80
CA GLY A 67 7.41 -4.47 -8.09
C GLY A 67 6.03 -5.11 -8.21
N ALA A 68 5.00 -4.55 -7.56
CA ALA A 68 3.63 -4.86 -7.91
C ALA A 68 3.35 -4.45 -9.36
N ASP A 69 2.75 -5.35 -10.14
CA ASP A 69 2.44 -5.11 -11.54
C ASP A 69 1.21 -4.21 -11.71
N TRP A 70 0.30 -4.23 -10.73
CA TRP A 70 -0.95 -3.47 -10.70
C TRP A 70 -1.26 -2.98 -9.28
N ILE A 71 -1.95 -1.84 -9.20
CA ILE A 71 -2.64 -1.40 -7.97
C ILE A 71 -4.15 -1.52 -8.17
N LEU A 72 -4.85 -2.14 -7.23
CA LEU A 72 -6.28 -2.40 -7.32
C LEU A 72 -7.01 -1.61 -6.22
N VAL A 73 -7.98 -0.78 -6.62
CA VAL A 73 -8.73 0.11 -5.73
C VAL A 73 -10.23 -0.12 -5.87
N ASP A 74 -11.04 0.42 -4.95
CA ASP A 74 -12.49 0.25 -4.98
C ASP A 74 -13.19 1.33 -5.80
N SER A 75 -12.63 2.56 -5.85
CA SER A 75 -13.30 3.69 -6.51
C SER A 75 -12.40 4.47 -7.45
N ILE A 76 -13.03 5.19 -8.40
CA ILE A 76 -12.36 6.15 -9.28
C ILE A 76 -11.66 7.27 -8.49
N MET A 77 -12.18 7.63 -7.32
CA MET A 77 -11.59 8.65 -6.45
C MET A 77 -10.26 8.21 -5.85
N GLU A 78 -10.15 6.95 -5.42
CA GLU A 78 -8.88 6.38 -4.98
C GLU A 78 -7.88 6.32 -6.14
N ALA A 79 -8.32 5.85 -7.32
CA ALA A 79 -7.46 5.80 -8.51
C ALA A 79 -6.92 7.19 -8.90
N LYS A 80 -7.78 8.21 -8.93
CA LYS A 80 -7.41 9.58 -9.24
C LYS A 80 -6.42 10.16 -8.23
N THR A 81 -6.60 9.85 -6.95
CA THR A 81 -5.67 10.25 -5.88
C THR A 81 -4.29 9.64 -6.12
N LEU A 82 -4.23 8.33 -6.37
CA LEU A 82 -2.96 7.63 -6.64
C LEU A 82 -2.24 8.15 -7.89
N ARG A 83 -2.99 8.49 -8.95
CA ARG A 83 -2.41 9.09 -10.16
C ARG A 83 -1.79 10.46 -9.90
N ARG A 84 -2.49 11.34 -9.18
CA ARG A 84 -1.96 12.65 -8.77
C ARG A 84 -0.69 12.52 -7.94
N GLU A 85 -0.59 11.46 -7.15
CA GLU A 85 0.56 11.15 -6.32
C GLU A 85 1.71 10.45 -7.06
N GLY A 86 1.54 10.20 -8.36
CA GLY A 86 2.61 9.72 -9.22
C GLY A 86 2.76 8.19 -9.30
N ILE A 87 1.76 7.41 -8.88
CA ILE A 87 1.72 5.96 -9.18
C ILE A 87 1.64 5.79 -10.70
N LYS A 88 2.54 4.99 -11.27
CA LYS A 88 2.71 4.80 -12.71
C LYS A 88 2.20 3.45 -13.19
N VAL A 89 2.27 2.41 -12.35
CA VAL A 89 1.72 1.09 -12.71
C VAL A 89 0.22 1.19 -13.01
N PRO A 90 -0.32 0.31 -13.86
CA PRO A 90 -1.76 0.26 -14.12
C PRO A 90 -2.58 0.20 -12.82
N ILE A 91 -3.68 0.95 -12.79
CA ILE A 91 -4.63 0.96 -11.68
C ILE A 91 -5.94 0.37 -12.18
N LEU A 92 -6.43 -0.66 -11.50
CA LEU A 92 -7.73 -1.26 -11.75
C LEU A 92 -8.72 -0.79 -10.68
N VAL A 93 -9.83 -0.21 -11.11
CA VAL A 93 -10.99 0.05 -10.24
C VAL A 93 -11.85 -1.21 -10.24
N LEU A 94 -11.93 -1.88 -9.09
CA LEU A 94 -12.70 -3.11 -8.91
C LEU A 94 -14.19 -2.85 -8.66
N GLY A 95 -14.49 -1.71 -8.04
CA GLY A 95 -15.86 -1.32 -7.75
C GLY A 95 -16.59 -0.76 -8.97
N TYR A 96 -17.89 -0.57 -8.81
CA TYR A 96 -18.75 -0.02 -9.85
C TYR A 96 -18.31 1.40 -10.23
N THR A 97 -18.26 1.67 -11.54
CA THR A 97 -18.04 3.03 -12.08
C THR A 97 -19.30 3.41 -12.85
N LEU A 98 -19.83 4.61 -12.58
CA LEU A 98 -20.98 5.13 -13.32
C LEU A 98 -20.67 5.18 -14.83
N PRO A 99 -21.61 4.78 -15.69
CA PRO A 99 -21.43 4.79 -17.15
C PRO A 99 -21.29 6.21 -17.74
#